data_AF-A0A7C1U561-F1
#
_entry.id   AF-A0A7C1U561-F1
#
_cell.length_a   1.000
_cell.length_b   1.000
_cell.length_c   1.000
_cell.angle_alpha   90.00
_cell.angle_beta   90.00
_cell.angle_gamma   90.00
#
_symmetry.space_group_name_H-M   'P 1'
#
loop_
_entity.id
_entity.type
_entity.pdbx_description
1 polymer ?
#
loop_
_entity_poly.entity_id
_entity_poly.type
_entity_poly.pdbx_seq_one_letter_code
_entity_poly.pdbx_strand_id
1 'polypeptide(L)'
;MQTPPTLRQMLEGLIATPSISSVSPEFDQSNEVVVRLLADWTEAAGFATEVLPVPGQAGKYNLIATLGQGPGGLVLAGHTDTVPFDASRWRHDPFRLTEDRGRLYGLGTCDMKSFLA
;
A
#
# COMPACT_ATOMS: atom_id res chain seq x y z
N MET A 1 -4.13 3.53 23.23
CA MET A 1 -3.38 2.89 22.13
C MET A 1 -4.40 2.49 21.09
N GLN A 2 -4.27 2.96 19.85
CA GLN A 2 -5.19 2.57 18.79
C GLN A 2 -4.89 1.12 18.40
N THR A 3 -5.93 0.31 18.20
CA THR A 3 -5.79 -1.08 17.73
C THR A 3 -5.63 -1.05 16.21
N PRO A 4 -4.74 -1.88 15.63
CA PRO A 4 -4.65 -2.00 14.18
C PRO A 4 -6.00 -2.40 13.55
N PRO A 5 -6.30 -1.96 12.31
CA PRO A 5 -7.51 -2.38 11.61
C PRO A 5 -7.54 -3.89 11.36
N THR A 6 -8.72 -4.42 11.09
CA THR A 6 -8.85 -5.81 10.61
C THR A 6 -8.25 -5.97 9.21
N LEU A 7 -7.84 -7.18 8.85
CA LEU A 7 -7.33 -7.49 7.49
C LEU A 7 -8.28 -6.98 6.40
N ARG A 8 -9.60 -7.16 6.57
CA ARG A 8 -10.59 -6.68 5.60
C ARG A 8 -10.56 -5.16 5.43
N GLN A 9 -10.46 -4.42 6.53
CA GLN A 9 -10.36 -2.95 6.50
C GLN A 9 -9.04 -2.47 5.89
N MET A 10 -7.94 -3.18 6.16
CA MET A 10 -6.65 -2.89 5.53
C MET A 10 -6.73 -3.07 4.01
N LEU A 11 -7.26 -4.20 3.55
CA LEU A 11 -7.46 -4.47 2.11
C LEU A 11 -8.37 -3.43 1.46
N GLU A 12 -9.49 -3.09 2.08
CA GLU A 12 -10.40 -2.07 1.56
C GLU A 12 -9.71 -0.70 1.47
N GLY A 13 -8.99 -0.29 2.52
CA GLY A 13 -8.27 0.99 2.54
C GLY A 13 -7.15 1.06 1.51
N LEU A 14 -6.33 0.02 1.39
CA LEU A 14 -5.22 -0.01 0.44
C LEU A 14 -5.71 -0.01 -1.01
N ILE A 15 -6.73 -0.81 -1.34
CA ILE A 15 -7.29 -0.90 -2.70
C ILE A 15 -8.03 0.39 -3.08
N ALA A 16 -8.72 1.02 -2.11
CA ALA A 16 -9.39 2.30 -2.34
C ALA A 16 -8.45 3.51 -2.46
N THR A 17 -7.15 3.33 -2.21
CA THR A 17 -6.15 4.40 -2.28
C THR A 17 -5.27 4.22 -3.53
N PRO A 18 -5.51 4.96 -4.62
CA PRO A 18 -4.67 4.90 -5.81
C PRO A 18 -3.24 5.32 -5.51
N SER A 19 -2.28 4.61 -6.12
CA SER A 19 -0.85 4.85 -5.97
C SER A 19 -0.11 4.46 -7.26
N ILE A 20 -0.66 4.82 -8.41
CA ILE A 20 -0.10 4.40 -9.71
C ILE A 20 1.31 4.98 -9.89
N SER A 21 2.28 4.14 -10.25
CA SER A 21 3.63 4.56 -10.63
C SER A 21 3.83 4.41 -12.13
N SER A 22 4.28 5.47 -12.79
CA SER A 22 4.43 5.50 -14.24
C SER A 22 5.56 6.44 -14.67
N VAL A 23 6.22 6.11 -15.78
CA VAL A 23 7.15 7.03 -16.44
C VAL A 23 6.43 8.15 -17.19
N SER A 24 5.15 7.97 -17.50
CA SER A 24 4.29 8.99 -18.09
C SER A 24 3.67 9.85 -16.99
N PRO A 25 3.99 11.15 -16.92
CA PRO A 25 3.52 12.03 -15.85
C PRO A 25 1.99 12.11 -15.72
N GLU A 26 1.23 11.91 -16.80
CA GLU A 26 -0.24 11.95 -16.73
C GLU A 26 -0.86 10.78 -15.92
N PHE A 27 -0.11 9.69 -15.74
CA PHE A 27 -0.55 8.51 -15.00
C PHE A 27 0.16 8.36 -13.66
N ASP A 28 1.26 9.09 -13.43
CA ASP A 28 2.04 8.97 -12.22
C ASP A 28 1.35 9.65 -11.03
N GLN A 29 1.29 8.95 -9.91
CA GLN A 29 0.60 9.38 -8.70
C GLN A 29 1.51 9.28 -7.48
N SER A 30 1.28 10.15 -6.51
CA SER A 30 1.91 10.04 -5.20
C SER A 30 1.52 8.73 -4.52
N ASN A 31 2.46 8.08 -3.83
CA ASN A 31 2.16 6.93 -2.95
C ASN A 31 2.00 7.36 -1.48
N GLU A 32 2.06 8.66 -1.19
CA GLU A 32 2.08 9.20 0.18
C GLU A 32 0.91 8.71 1.01
N VAL A 33 -0.31 8.72 0.47
CA VAL A 33 -1.51 8.33 1.23
C VAL A 33 -1.44 6.84 1.62
N VAL A 34 -0.99 5.97 0.72
CA VAL A 34 -0.78 4.54 1.03
C VAL A 34 0.30 4.39 2.11
N VAL A 35 1.41 5.11 1.98
CA VAL A 35 2.52 5.07 2.94
C VAL A 35 2.08 5.56 4.33
N ARG A 36 1.24 6.60 4.41
CA ARG A 36 0.69 7.10 5.67
C ARG A 36 -0.25 6.10 6.35
N LEU A 37 -1.11 5.43 5.59
CA LEU A 37 -1.96 4.36 6.14
C LEU A 37 -1.12 3.25 6.77
N LEU A 38 -0.09 2.78 6.05
CA LEU A 38 0.81 1.76 6.55
C LEU A 38 1.56 2.25 7.79
N ALA A 39 2.00 3.51 7.82
CA ALA A 39 2.69 4.09 8.96
C ALA A 39 1.82 4.11 10.21
N ASP A 40 0.58 4.58 10.08
CA ASP A 40 -0.38 4.61 11.17
C ASP A 40 -0.64 3.21 11.74
N TRP A 41 -0.73 2.19 10.86
CA TRP A 41 -0.97 0.81 11.27
C TRP A 41 0.25 0.16 11.94
N THR A 42 1.46 0.39 11.43
CA THR A 42 2.69 -0.14 12.02
C THR A 42 2.99 0.53 13.35
N GLU A 43 2.78 1.84 13.48
CA GLU A 43 2.88 2.57 14.75
C GLU A 43 1.87 2.05 15.78
N ALA A 44 0.61 1.85 15.37
CA ALA A 44 -0.42 1.25 16.23
C ALA A 44 -0.06 -0.17 16.68
N ALA A 45 0.68 -0.93 15.86
CA ALA A 45 1.19 -2.26 16.19
C ALA A 45 2.50 -2.24 17.01
N GLY A 46 3.04 -1.05 17.34
CA GLY A 46 4.21 -0.89 18.22
C GLY A 46 5.55 -0.82 17.50
N PHE A 47 5.56 -0.65 16.17
CA PHE A 47 6.78 -0.45 15.41
C PHE A 47 7.27 1.01 15.55
N ALA A 48 8.59 1.20 15.55
CA ALA A 48 9.19 2.48 15.24
C ALA A 48 9.14 2.69 13.72
N THR A 49 8.38 3.68 13.26
CA THR A 49 8.13 3.92 11.84
C THR A 49 8.82 5.20 11.36
N GLU A 50 9.45 5.12 10.20
CA GLU A 50 10.07 6.23 9.49
C GLU A 50 9.50 6.33 8.08
N VAL A 51 8.97 7.50 7.71
CA VAL A 51 8.54 7.82 6.35
C VAL A 51 9.61 8.68 5.70
N LEU A 52 10.20 8.17 4.61
CA LEU A 52 11.38 8.75 3.97
C LEU A 52 11.02 9.23 2.57
N PRO A 53 11.13 10.55 2.25
CA PRO A 53 10.95 11.01 0.88
C PRO A 53 12.05 10.46 -0.03
N VAL A 54 11.69 10.11 -1.26
CA VAL A 54 12.65 9.63 -2.27
C VAL A 54 13.32 10.84 -2.93
N PRO A 55 14.66 10.97 -2.84
CA PRO A 55 15.37 12.10 -3.44
C PRO A 55 15.12 12.22 -4.94
N GLY A 56 14.76 13.42 -5.39
CA GLY A 56 14.50 13.70 -6.81
C GLY A 56 13.17 13.21 -7.35
N GLN A 57 12.30 12.62 -6.51
CA GLN A 57 11.00 12.07 -6.91
C GLN A 57 9.88 12.66 -6.03
N ALA A 58 9.23 13.73 -6.51
CA ALA A 58 8.15 14.39 -5.77
C ALA A 58 6.96 13.43 -5.55
N GLY A 59 6.43 13.39 -4.33
CA GLY A 59 5.28 12.53 -3.99
C GLY A 59 5.62 11.03 -3.84
N LYS A 60 6.90 10.64 -3.90
CA LYS A 60 7.32 9.26 -3.69
C LYS A 60 7.99 9.11 -2.34
N TYR A 61 7.54 8.13 -1.57
CA TYR A 61 8.00 7.87 -0.21
C TYR A 61 8.30 6.39 -0.02
N ASN A 62 9.36 6.12 0.74
CA ASN A 62 9.63 4.83 1.34
C ASN A 62 9.10 4.82 2.79
N LEU A 63 8.82 3.62 3.30
CA LEU A 63 8.49 3.40 4.70
C LEU A 63 9.42 2.34 5.29
N ILE A 64 9.98 2.62 6.46
CA ILE A 64 10.72 1.65 7.25
C ILE A 64 10.02 1.53 8.60
N ALA A 65 9.50 0.34 8.91
CA ALA A 65 8.91 0.03 10.21
C ALA A 65 9.76 -1.04 10.90
N THR A 66 10.27 -0.73 12.09
CA THR A 66 11.15 -1.62 12.86
C THR A 66 10.51 -1.99 14.19
N LEU A 67 10.47 -3.30 14.49
CA LEU A 67 10.05 -3.82 15.80
C LEU A 67 11.18 -4.68 16.39
N GLY A 68 11.62 -4.34 17.60
CA GLY A 68 12.76 -4.99 18.26
C GLY A 68 14.10 -4.32 17.96
N GLN A 69 15.18 -4.88 18.52
CA GLN A 69 16.56 -4.36 18.45
C GLN A 69 17.55 -5.54 18.53
N GLY A 70 18.77 -5.36 18.02
CA GLY A 70 19.86 -6.35 18.14
C GLY A 70 20.57 -6.64 16.81
N PRO A 71 21.58 -7.53 16.82
CA PRO A 71 22.27 -7.92 15.61
C PRO A 71 21.43 -8.89 14.76
N GLY A 72 21.33 -8.62 13.46
CA GLY A 72 20.52 -9.42 12.52
C GLY A 72 19.04 -9.02 12.48
N GLY A 73 18.23 -9.78 11.74
CA GLY A 73 16.80 -9.53 11.62
C GLY A 73 16.18 -10.16 10.37
N LEU A 74 14.85 -10.13 10.30
CA LEU A 74 14.08 -10.46 9.11
C LEU A 74 13.61 -9.15 8.46
N VAL A 75 13.85 -8.99 7.16
CA VAL A 75 13.29 -7.88 6.38
C VAL A 75 12.15 -8.42 5.53
N LEU A 76 10.95 -7.90 5.75
CA LEU A 76 9.82 -8.06 4.85
C LEU A 76 9.79 -6.85 3.93
N ALA A 77 9.93 -7.07 2.63
CA ALA A 77 9.99 -6.00 1.64
C ALA A 77 8.85 -6.14 0.63
N GLY A 78 8.26 -5.01 0.25
CA GLY A 78 7.21 -4.91 -0.75
C GLY A 78 7.15 -3.51 -1.35
N HIS A 79 6.25 -3.32 -2.31
CA HIS A 79 6.02 -2.04 -2.98
C HIS A 79 4.57 -1.58 -2.79
N THR A 80 4.38 -0.25 -2.74
CA THR A 80 3.07 0.36 -2.44
C THR A 80 2.33 0.82 -3.70
N ASP A 81 3.02 0.86 -4.83
CA ASP A 81 2.48 1.33 -6.09
C ASP A 81 1.69 0.27 -6.85
N THR A 82 0.99 0.73 -7.88
CA THR A 82 0.33 -0.14 -8.86
C THR A 82 0.65 0.34 -10.27
N VAL A 83 0.37 -0.48 -11.26
CA VAL A 83 0.56 -0.11 -12.67
C VAL A 83 -0.62 0.71 -13.22
N PRO A 84 -0.42 1.51 -14.28
CA PRO A 84 -1.52 2.04 -15.07
C PRO A 84 -2.43 0.92 -15.59
N PHE A 85 -3.73 1.21 -15.74
CA PHE A 85 -4.71 0.23 -16.18
C PHE A 85 -5.70 0.84 -17.18
N ASP A 86 -6.37 -0.03 -17.93
CA ASP A 86 -7.44 0.35 -18.85
C ASP A 86 -8.81 0.04 -18.22
N ALA A 87 -9.50 1.10 -17.77
CA ALA A 87 -10.80 0.99 -17.12
C ALA A 87 -11.85 0.26 -17.96
N SER A 88 -11.77 0.32 -19.31
CA SER A 88 -12.75 -0.33 -20.19
C SER A 88 -12.69 -1.86 -20.13
N ARG A 89 -11.58 -2.42 -19.64
CA ARG A 89 -11.35 -3.87 -19.53
C ARG A 89 -11.68 -4.41 -18.14
N TRP A 90 -12.00 -3.55 -17.18
CA TRP A 90 -12.35 -3.94 -15.83
C TRP A 90 -13.85 -4.27 -15.71
N ARG A 91 -14.16 -5.42 -15.09
CA ARG A 91 -15.54 -5.82 -14.76
C ARG A 91 -16.01 -5.33 -13.40
N HIS A 92 -15.07 -5.04 -12.50
CA HIS A 92 -15.30 -4.47 -11.18
C HIS A 92 -14.51 -3.17 -11.10
N ASP A 93 -14.93 -2.24 -10.24
CA ASP A 93 -14.17 -1.01 -10.02
C ASP A 93 -12.77 -1.35 -9.47
N PRO A 94 -11.67 -0.94 -10.14
CA PRO A 94 -10.31 -1.24 -9.71
C PRO A 94 -9.96 -0.62 -8.35
N PHE A 95 -10.63 0.46 -7.94
CA PHE A 95 -10.38 1.14 -6.67
C PHE A 95 -11.44 0.82 -5.61
N ARG A 96 -12.17 -0.30 -5.78
CA ARG A 96 -13.07 -0.82 -4.76
C ARG A 96 -12.85 -2.32 -4.60
N LEU A 97 -12.45 -2.72 -3.41
CA LEU A 97 -12.35 -4.15 -3.08
C LEU A 97 -13.73 -4.81 -3.26
N THR A 98 -13.84 -5.69 -4.24
CA THR A 98 -15.07 -6.39 -4.60
C THR A 98 -14.86 -7.88 -4.44
N GLU A 99 -15.73 -8.53 -3.68
CA GLU A 99 -15.72 -9.99 -3.58
C GLU A 99 -16.75 -10.57 -4.55
N ASP A 100 -16.31 -11.46 -5.44
CA ASP A 100 -17.19 -12.18 -6.36
C ASP A 100 -16.71 -13.63 -6.53
N ARG A 101 -17.61 -14.58 -6.30
CA ARG A 101 -17.35 -16.03 -6.38
C ARG A 101 -16.09 -16.48 -5.62
N GLY A 102 -15.92 -16.00 -4.39
CA GLY A 102 -14.80 -16.36 -3.50
C GLY A 102 -13.45 -15.76 -3.90
N ARG A 103 -13.44 -14.71 -4.74
CA ARG A 103 -12.22 -13.98 -5.14
C ARG A 103 -12.38 -12.51 -4.84
N LEU A 104 -11.27 -11.87 -4.45
CA LEU A 104 -11.17 -10.45 -4.21
C LEU A 104 -10.59 -9.73 -5.43
N TYR A 105 -11.37 -8.78 -5.96
CA TYR A 105 -11.05 -7.97 -7.13
C TYR A 105 -10.75 -6.53 -6.70
N GLY A 106 -9.70 -5.97 -7.30
CA GLY A 106 -9.21 -4.62 -7.06
C GLY A 106 -7.79 -4.49 -7.61
N LEU A 107 -7.40 -3.31 -8.05
CA LEU A 107 -6.06 -3.06 -8.57
C LEU A 107 -5.05 -3.12 -7.41
N GLY A 108 -4.10 -4.04 -7.52
CA GLY A 108 -3.08 -4.28 -6.51
C GLY A 108 -3.44 -5.34 -5.47
N THR A 109 -4.58 -6.03 -5.57
CA THR A 109 -4.90 -7.13 -4.63
C THR A 109 -3.82 -8.20 -4.64
N CYS A 110 -3.42 -8.70 -5.82
CA CYS A 110 -2.33 -9.68 -5.94
C CYS A 110 -0.94 -9.03 -5.95
N ASP A 111 -0.80 -7.83 -6.52
CA ASP A 111 0.49 -7.17 -6.75
C ASP A 111 0.48 -5.71 -6.26
N MET A 112 0.86 -5.44 -5.01
CA MET A 112 1.05 -6.43 -3.94
C MET A 112 0.45 -5.97 -2.62
N LYS A 113 -0.61 -5.15 -2.68
CA LYS A 113 -1.23 -4.50 -1.52
C LYS A 113 -1.75 -5.49 -0.48
N SER A 114 -2.18 -6.68 -0.88
CA SER A 114 -2.61 -7.69 0.11
C SER A 114 -1.46 -8.30 0.92
N PHE A 115 -0.20 -8.20 0.45
CA PHE A 115 0.96 -8.58 1.26
C PHE A 115 1.30 -7.52 2.31
N LEU A 116 0.95 -6.25 2.05
CA LEU A 116 1.20 -5.14 2.96
C LEU A 116 0.15 -5.03 4.09
N ALA A 117 -1.05 -5.59 3.86
CA ALA A 117 -2.12 -5.70 4.85
C ALA A 117 -1.86 -6.86 5.82
#